data_AF-A0A7S0SVY2-F1
#
_entry.id   AF-A0A7S0SVY2-F1
#
_cell.length_a   1.000
_cell.length_b   1.000
_cell.length_c   1.000
_cell.angle_alpha   90.00
_cell.angle_beta   90.00
_cell.angle_gamma   90.00
#
_symmetry.space_group_name_H-M   'P 1'
#
loop_
_entity.id
_entity.type
_entity.pdbx_description
1 polymer ?
#
loop_
_entity_poly.entity_id
_entity_poly.type
_entity_poly.pdbx_seq_one_letter_code
_entity_poly.pdbx_strand_id
1 'polypeptide(L)'
;AVGGGHLADLSTAWEPYEAAHTALGHAATPRQVESHVRRLESRMGPLGAELKHFLADGVLSEEFVLNNMDALLEALRDANVAVRWLLLHGGTLSPALQRVVATAAPPAADVVDMLLDTAELEMSMKSV
;
A
#
# COMPACT_ATOMS: atom_id res chain seq x y z
N ALA A 1 -16.60 7.94 -19.51
CA ALA A 1 -15.17 7.58 -19.52
C ALA A 1 -14.82 7.02 -18.16
N VAL A 2 -14.68 5.70 -18.05
CA VAL A 2 -14.27 5.05 -16.81
C VAL A 2 -12.76 5.31 -16.68
N GLY A 3 -12.35 6.13 -15.73
CA GLY A 3 -10.94 6.36 -15.39
C GLY A 3 -10.31 5.13 -14.73
N GLY A 4 -10.33 3.99 -15.43
CA GLY A 4 -9.66 2.78 -15.00
C GLY A 4 -8.17 2.96 -15.19
N GLY A 5 -7.43 3.06 -14.09
CA GLY A 5 -5.96 3.01 -14.13
C GLY A 5 -5.53 1.74 -14.86
N HIS A 6 -4.59 1.87 -15.80
CA HIS A 6 -4.01 0.73 -16.49
C HIS A 6 -2.84 0.24 -15.64
N LEU A 7 -2.93 -0.99 -15.12
CA LEU A 7 -1.79 -1.65 -14.49
C LEU A 7 -0.80 -2.03 -15.60
N ALA A 8 0.42 -1.49 -15.53
CA ALA A 8 1.52 -1.89 -16.39
C ALA A 8 2.49 -2.73 -15.57
N ASP A 9 2.55 -4.03 -15.84
CA ASP A 9 3.59 -4.88 -15.26
C ASP A 9 4.90 -4.64 -16.00
N LEU A 10 5.88 -4.07 -15.30
CA LEU A 10 7.19 -3.73 -15.86
C LEU A 10 7.97 -4.98 -16.30
N SER A 11 7.72 -6.16 -15.73
CA SER A 11 8.38 -7.39 -16.17
C SER A 11 8.00 -7.78 -17.60
N THR A 12 6.78 -7.43 -18.04
CA THR A 12 6.33 -7.61 -19.42
C THR A 12 6.60 -6.37 -20.27
N ALA A 13 6.28 -5.18 -19.75
CA ALA A 13 6.40 -3.94 -20.51
C ALA A 13 7.85 -3.61 -20.88
N TRP A 14 8.83 -4.08 -20.10
CA TRP A 14 10.24 -3.86 -20.37
C TRP A 14 10.95 -4.99 -21.09
N GLU A 15 10.26 -6.07 -21.49
CA GLU A 15 10.84 -7.17 -22.27
C GLU A 15 11.68 -6.70 -23.49
N PRO A 16 11.26 -5.68 -24.28
CA PRO A 16 12.06 -5.18 -25.40
C PRO A 16 13.35 -4.43 -25.01
N TYR A 17 13.51 -4.06 -23.74
CA TYR A 17 14.62 -3.26 -23.23
C TYR A 17 15.54 -4.11 -22.34
N GLU A 18 16.40 -4.91 -22.97
CA GLU A 18 17.30 -5.89 -22.33
C GLU A 18 17.96 -5.41 -21.03
N ALA A 19 18.56 -4.20 -21.04
CA ALA A 19 19.24 -3.66 -19.87
C ALA A 19 18.26 -3.38 -18.70
N ALA A 20 17.08 -2.82 -19.00
CA ALA A 20 16.06 -2.52 -18.00
C ALA A 20 15.39 -3.78 -17.47
N HIS A 21 15.07 -4.73 -18.34
CA HIS A 21 14.51 -6.03 -17.97
C HIS A 21 15.48 -6.83 -17.08
N THR A 22 16.77 -6.88 -17.46
CA THR A 22 17.80 -7.55 -16.66
C THR A 22 17.97 -6.87 -15.30
N ALA A 23 18.04 -5.54 -15.25
CA ALA A 23 18.13 -4.80 -13.99
C ALA A 23 16.92 -5.06 -13.08
N LEU A 24 15.70 -5.10 -13.65
CA LEU A 24 14.49 -5.44 -12.92
C LEU A 24 14.54 -6.85 -12.35
N GLY A 25 15.03 -7.83 -13.11
CA GLY A 25 15.21 -9.21 -12.65
C GLY A 25 16.13 -9.34 -11.43
N HIS A 26 17.12 -8.47 -11.29
CA HIS A 26 17.99 -8.40 -10.10
C HIS A 26 17.37 -7.64 -8.92
N ALA A 27 16.48 -6.67 -9.20
CA ALA A 27 15.84 -5.83 -8.18
C ALA A 27 14.58 -6.46 -7.58
N ALA A 28 13.84 -7.24 -8.37
CA ALA A 28 12.55 -7.83 -8.02
C ALA A 28 12.63 -9.36 -8.00
N THR A 29 13.63 -9.92 -7.32
CA THR A 29 13.68 -11.38 -7.14
C THR A 29 12.55 -11.86 -6.22
N PRO A 30 12.07 -13.12 -6.36
CA PRO A 30 11.05 -13.68 -5.47
C PRO A 30 11.36 -13.50 -3.98
N ARG A 31 12.62 -13.66 -3.58
CA ARG A 31 13.09 -13.47 -2.20
C ARG A 31 12.96 -12.02 -1.74
N GLN A 32 13.37 -11.06 -2.57
CA GLN A 32 13.26 -9.64 -2.23
C GLN A 32 11.78 -9.25 -2.11
N VAL A 33 10.96 -9.64 -3.09
CA VAL A 33 9.51 -9.38 -3.07
C VAL A 33 8.88 -10.00 -1.83
N GLU A 34 9.19 -11.24 -1.49
CA GLU A 34 8.67 -11.88 -0.27
C GLU A 34 9.03 -11.09 0.99
N SER A 35 10.30 -10.70 1.13
CA SER A 35 10.77 -9.89 2.26
C SER A 35 10.05 -8.54 2.33
N HIS A 36 9.77 -7.92 1.18
CA HIS A 36 9.01 -6.68 1.10
C HIS A 36 7.55 -6.87 1.50
N VAL A 37 6.86 -7.90 0.99
CA VAL A 37 5.45 -8.20 1.32
C VAL A 37 5.32 -8.48 2.81
N ARG A 38 6.18 -9.33 3.37
CA ARG A 38 6.16 -9.67 4.81
C ARG A 38 6.38 -8.45 5.69
N ARG A 39 7.24 -7.52 5.27
CA ARG A 39 7.43 -6.26 5.99
C ARG A 39 6.17 -5.41 5.97
N LEU A 40 5.48 -5.32 4.83
CA LEU A 40 4.20 -4.61 4.74
C LEU A 40 3.14 -5.27 5.62
N GLU A 41 2.99 -6.59 5.52
CA GLU A 41 2.06 -7.38 6.34
C GLU A 41 2.27 -7.14 7.84
N SER A 42 3.52 -7.23 8.31
CA SER A 42 3.84 -6.98 9.73
C SER A 42 3.52 -5.55 10.20
N ARG A 43 3.50 -4.58 9.28
CA ARG A 43 3.20 -3.18 9.57
C ARG A 43 1.72 -2.87 9.51
N MET A 44 0.92 -3.68 8.82
CA MET A 44 -0.50 -3.39 8.62
C MET A 44 -1.29 -3.43 9.92
N GLY A 45 -0.97 -4.36 10.84
CA GLY A 45 -1.63 -4.41 12.16
C GLY A 45 -1.45 -3.11 12.96
N PRO A 46 -0.20 -2.70 13.27
CA PRO A 46 0.08 -1.45 13.97
C PRO A 46 -0.51 -0.22 13.27
N LEU A 47 -0.38 -0.14 11.96
CA LEU A 47 -0.88 0.99 11.16
C LEU A 47 -2.40 1.06 11.17
N GLY A 48 -3.10 -0.07 11.08
CA GLY A 48 -4.55 -0.12 11.21
C GLY A 48 -5.03 0.32 12.59
N ALA A 49 -4.30 -0.03 13.66
CA ALA A 49 -4.60 0.45 15.01
C ALA A 49 -4.40 1.96 15.14
N GLU A 50 -3.36 2.51 14.51
CA GLU A 50 -3.08 3.94 14.47
C GLU A 50 -4.16 4.73 13.71
N LEU A 51 -4.56 4.27 12.52
CA LEU A 51 -5.66 4.87 11.75
C LEU A 51 -6.96 4.89 12.57
N LYS A 52 -7.31 3.77 13.21
CA LYS A 52 -8.50 3.67 14.07
C LYS A 52 -8.44 4.56 15.29
N HIS A 53 -7.25 4.81 15.84
CA HIS A 53 -7.07 5.75 16.93
C HIS A 53 -7.39 7.18 16.47
N PHE A 54 -6.86 7.61 15.32
CA PHE A 54 -7.17 8.93 14.77
C PHE A 54 -8.65 9.08 14.39
N LEU A 55 -9.27 8.02 13.87
CA LEU A 55 -10.69 8.01 13.50
C LEU A 55 -11.64 7.90 14.70
N ALA A 56 -11.14 7.73 15.92
CA ALA A 56 -12.01 7.66 17.08
C ALA A 56 -12.72 9.00 17.34
N ASP A 57 -14.00 8.92 17.72
CA ASP A 57 -14.83 10.09 17.97
C ASP A 57 -14.17 11.10 18.91
N GLY A 58 -14.10 12.36 18.46
CA GLY A 58 -13.56 13.48 19.22
C GLY A 58 -12.03 13.59 19.25
N VAL A 59 -11.28 12.70 18.58
CA VAL A 59 -9.82 12.81 18.47
C VAL A 59 -9.42 13.89 17.45
N LEU A 60 -10.00 13.86 16.24
CA LEU A 60 -9.70 14.82 15.17
C LEU A 60 -10.41 16.17 15.39
N SER A 61 -9.91 16.96 16.35
CA SER A 61 -10.22 18.39 16.46
C SER A 61 -9.20 19.23 15.69
N GLU A 62 -9.54 20.49 15.37
CA GLU A 62 -8.63 21.43 14.71
C GLU A 62 -7.30 21.58 15.48
N GLU A 63 -7.38 21.74 16.80
CA GLU A 63 -6.20 21.80 17.67
C GLU A 63 -5.38 20.50 17.62
N PHE A 64 -6.05 19.33 17.62
CA PHE A 64 -5.35 18.06 17.53
C PHE A 64 -4.62 17.91 16.20
N VAL A 65 -5.28 18.23 15.08
CA VAL A 65 -4.69 18.16 13.74
C VAL A 65 -3.47 19.08 13.64
N LEU A 66 -3.58 20.33 14.11
CA LEU A 66 -2.47 21.28 14.10
C LEU A 66 -1.27 20.81 14.93
N ASN A 67 -1.52 20.15 16.07
CA ASN A 67 -0.47 19.65 16.96
C ASN A 67 0.13 18.30 16.53
N ASN A 68 -0.58 17.51 15.72
CA ASN A 68 -0.20 16.14 15.35
C ASN A 68 -0.12 15.93 13.83
N MET A 69 0.00 17.00 13.05
CA MET A 69 -0.04 16.96 11.58
C MET A 69 1.01 16.01 10.99
N ASP A 70 2.23 16.00 11.53
CA ASP A 70 3.30 15.13 11.05
C ASP A 70 2.93 13.65 11.21
N ALA A 71 2.44 13.26 12.39
CA ALA A 71 2.02 11.87 12.66
C ALA A 71 0.84 11.45 11.77
N LEU A 72 -0.15 12.34 11.59
CA LEU A 72 -1.29 12.10 10.71
C LEU A 72 -0.86 11.90 9.25
N LEU A 73 0.01 12.75 8.74
CA LEU A 73 0.53 12.65 7.37
C LEU A 73 1.43 11.43 7.17
N GLU A 74 2.22 11.05 8.18
CA GLU A 74 3.02 9.83 8.16
C GLU A 74 2.15 8.58 8.11
N ALA A 75 1.14 8.47 8.98
CA ALA A 75 0.20 7.36 8.98
C ALA A 75 -0.56 7.26 7.65
N LEU A 76 -1.09 8.38 7.15
CA LEU A 76 -1.76 8.45 5.85
C LEU A 76 -0.84 8.02 4.71
N ARG A 77 0.40 8.51 4.67
CA ARG A 77 1.39 8.16 3.64
C ARG A 77 1.69 6.68 3.68
N ASP A 78 1.99 6.16 4.86
CA ASP A 78 2.44 4.78 5.03
C ASP A 78 1.31 3.79 4.71
N ALA A 79 0.06 4.12 5.07
CA ALA A 79 -1.12 3.31 4.73
C ALA A 79 -1.39 3.33 3.23
N ASN A 80 -1.35 4.51 2.62
CA ASN A 80 -1.47 4.68 1.18
C ASN A 80 -0.41 3.88 0.40
N VAL A 81 0.84 3.91 0.85
CA VAL A 81 1.94 3.17 0.21
C VAL A 81 1.72 1.67 0.35
N ALA A 82 1.37 1.19 1.55
CA ALA A 82 1.13 -0.24 1.80
C ALA A 82 -0.03 -0.78 0.95
N VAL A 83 -1.19 -0.11 1.00
CA VAL A 83 -2.39 -0.50 0.25
C VAL A 83 -2.14 -0.47 -1.26
N ARG A 84 -1.56 0.61 -1.80
CA ARG A 84 -1.25 0.68 -3.24
C ARG A 84 -0.29 -0.41 -3.66
N TRP A 85 0.75 -0.67 -2.87
CA TRP A 85 1.71 -1.71 -3.21
C TRP A 85 1.03 -3.08 -3.30
N LEU A 86 0.22 -3.44 -2.30
CA LEU A 86 -0.49 -4.73 -2.24
C LEU A 86 -1.52 -4.89 -3.36
N LEU A 87 -2.31 -3.85 -3.63
CA LEU A 87 -3.31 -3.87 -4.71
C LEU A 87 -2.66 -4.03 -6.10
N LEU A 88 -1.56 -3.31 -6.36
CA LEU A 88 -0.91 -3.34 -7.68
C LEU A 88 -0.12 -4.63 -7.90
N HIS A 89 0.65 -5.08 -6.91
CA HIS A 89 1.52 -6.26 -7.06
C HIS A 89 0.75 -7.59 -6.99
N GLY A 90 -0.48 -7.60 -6.47
CA GLY A 90 -1.40 -8.73 -6.62
C GLY A 90 -1.80 -9.00 -8.09
N GLY A 91 -1.68 -7.99 -8.96
CA GLY A 91 -1.96 -8.10 -10.39
C GLY A 91 -0.75 -8.39 -11.28
N THR A 92 0.41 -8.78 -10.71
CA THR A 92 1.59 -9.11 -11.52
C THR A 92 1.33 -10.28 -12.47
N LEU A 93 1.86 -10.18 -13.69
CA LEU A 93 1.84 -11.20 -14.73
C LEU A 93 2.94 -12.24 -14.57
N SER A 94 3.94 -11.98 -13.71
CA SER A 94 5.01 -12.95 -13.42
C SER A 94 4.50 -14.07 -12.49
N PRO A 95 4.41 -15.33 -12.96
CA PRO A 95 3.86 -16.42 -12.13
C PRO A 95 4.71 -16.74 -10.89
N ALA A 96 6.01 -16.42 -10.93
CA ALA A 96 6.89 -16.56 -9.77
C ALA A 96 6.57 -15.51 -8.69
N LEU A 97 6.41 -14.25 -9.10
CA LEU A 97 6.10 -13.16 -8.17
C LEU A 97 4.66 -13.25 -7.66
N GLN A 98 3.71 -13.61 -8.51
CA GLN A 98 2.31 -13.77 -8.13
C GLN A 98 2.16 -14.81 -7.00
N ARG A 99 2.85 -15.95 -7.09
CA ARG A 99 2.84 -16.97 -6.03
C ARG A 99 3.39 -16.45 -4.72
N VAL A 100 4.49 -15.70 -4.76
CA VAL A 100 5.09 -15.09 -3.56
C VAL A 100 4.11 -14.10 -2.92
N VAL A 101 3.57 -13.18 -3.71
CA VAL A 101 2.63 -12.17 -3.21
C VAL A 101 1.38 -12.84 -2.65
N ALA A 102 0.78 -13.79 -3.36
CA ALA A 102 -0.41 -14.51 -2.89
C ALA A 102 -0.19 -15.31 -1.59
N THR A 103 1.05 -15.75 -1.33
CA THR A 103 1.39 -16.51 -0.11
C THR A 103 1.70 -15.61 1.08
N ALA A 104 2.32 -14.46 0.84
CA ALA A 104 2.82 -13.57 1.89
C ALA A 104 1.89 -12.38 2.18
N ALA A 105 1.00 -12.02 1.26
CA ALA A 105 0.11 -10.88 1.41
C ALA A 105 -0.98 -11.17 2.45
N PRO A 106 -1.43 -10.12 3.17
CA PRO A 106 -2.59 -10.25 4.04
C PRO A 106 -3.86 -10.53 3.24
N PRO A 107 -4.93 -11.02 3.92
CA PRO A 107 -6.23 -11.19 3.31
C PRO A 107 -6.70 -9.94 2.57
N ALA A 108 -7.36 -10.11 1.43
CA ALA A 108 -7.85 -8.99 0.63
C ALA A 108 -8.85 -8.10 1.39
N ALA A 109 -9.63 -8.69 2.32
CA ALA A 109 -10.52 -7.94 3.19
C ALA A 109 -9.76 -6.91 4.05
N ASP A 110 -8.67 -7.33 4.69
CA ASP A 110 -7.85 -6.45 5.53
C ASP A 110 -7.21 -5.29 4.74
N VAL A 111 -6.84 -5.54 3.48
CA VAL A 111 -6.33 -4.50 2.57
C VAL A 111 -7.43 -3.50 2.20
N VAL A 112 -8.66 -3.98 1.97
CA VAL A 112 -9.82 -3.14 1.68
C VAL A 112 -10.23 -2.33 2.91
N ASP A 113 -10.24 -2.92 4.10
CA ASP A 113 -10.55 -2.22 5.34
C ASP A 113 -9.54 -1.08 5.58
N MET A 114 -8.24 -1.35 5.41
CA MET A 114 -7.21 -0.32 5.52
C MET A 114 -7.37 0.78 4.45
N LEU A 115 -7.78 0.44 3.23
CA LEU A 115 -8.08 1.43 2.18
C LEU A 115 -9.22 2.36 2.62
N LEU A 116 -10.27 1.80 3.21
CA LEU A 116 -11.43 2.55 3.69
C LEU A 116 -11.04 3.46 4.87
N ASP A 117 -10.34 2.93 5.88
CA ASP A 117 -9.85 3.70 7.03
C ASP A 117 -8.93 4.86 6.56
N THR A 118 -8.06 4.59 5.58
CA THR A 118 -7.17 5.62 5.01
C THR A 118 -7.98 6.72 4.31
N ALA A 119 -8.99 6.35 3.51
CA ALA A 119 -9.83 7.30 2.80
C ALA A 119 -10.69 8.13 3.75
N GLU A 120 -11.21 7.51 4.80
CA GLU A 120 -11.97 8.19 5.85
C GLU A 120 -11.11 9.22 6.57
N LEU A 121 -9.89 8.85 6.97
CA LEU A 121 -8.97 9.78 7.65
C LEU A 121 -8.61 10.97 6.74
N GLU A 122 -8.34 10.71 5.46
CA GLU A 122 -8.05 11.77 4.49
C GLU A 122 -9.24 12.74 4.31
N MET A 123 -10.47 12.23 4.31
CA MET A 123 -11.67 13.06 4.21
C MET A 123 -11.91 13.87 5.50
N SER A 124 -11.78 13.22 6.66
CA SER A 124 -11.93 13.86 7.96
C SER A 124 -10.95 15.01 8.14
N MET A 125 -9.66 14.80 7.80
CA MET A 125 -8.64 15.85 7.87
C MET A 125 -8.90 17.04 6.95
N LYS A 126 -9.58 16.86 5.82
CA LYS A 126 -9.96 17.97 4.92
C LYS A 126 -11.19 18.75 5.40
N SER A 127 -11.99 18.13 6.26
CA SER A 127 -13.25 18.67 6.76
C SER A 127 -13.13 19.39 8.10
N VAL A 128 -12.02 19.16 8.82
CA VAL A 128 -11.58 19.93 9.98
C VAL A 128 -11.02 21.27 9.49
#